data_AF-A0A3D2GV61-F1
#
_entry.id   AF-A0A3D2GV61-F1
#
_cell.length_a   1.000
_cell.length_b   1.000
_cell.length_c   1.000
_cell.angle_alpha   90.00
_cell.angle_beta   90.00
_cell.angle_gamma   90.00
#
_symmetry.space_group_name_H-M   'P 1'
#
loop_
_entity.id
_entity.type
_entity.pdbx_description
1 polymer ?
#
loop_
_entity_poly.entity_id
_entity_poly.type
_entity_poly.pdbx_seq_one_letter_code
_entity_poly.pdbx_strand_id
1 'polypeptide(L)'
;MRKFLFLCTLLLSFSGFSALLLQEVDLVYHNQCYNKLPSVKEADQNLEARSDFQNFLKKAGEVANSYGLQDYLGLRLIHRHFDLRPSQVMVEIFDQYENTPSLITTPSSMERAHEKGAVPSSWIFTDSNPMLFETSTDDGARKGLEKLRNVPNFWNEMAVLIKKNNFQDLVALAILKRESLIPLSTEQIYMERNYGRLESSIVQLENREGVVDQSIRTSWAFDETDGVCMCSSHYCHSRDDGDHTRNGVHIEY
;
A
#
# COMPACT_ATOMS: atom_id res chain seq x y z
N MET A 1 -30.15 32.39 -38.81
CA MET A 1 -29.11 32.48 -37.77
C MET A 1 -29.14 31.19 -36.94
N ARG A 2 -28.21 30.25 -37.20
CA ARG A 2 -28.06 29.00 -36.43
C ARG A 2 -27.09 29.26 -35.27
N LYS A 3 -27.55 29.09 -34.03
CA LYS A 3 -26.70 29.15 -32.83
C LYS A 3 -25.99 27.80 -32.69
N PHE A 4 -24.68 27.78 -32.91
CA PHE A 4 -23.82 26.66 -32.55
C PHE A 4 -23.59 26.71 -31.04
N LEU A 5 -24.07 25.69 -30.32
CA LEU A 5 -23.72 25.46 -28.92
C LEU A 5 -22.34 24.79 -28.91
N PHE A 6 -21.30 25.55 -28.56
CA PHE A 6 -19.97 24.99 -28.31
C PHE A 6 -20.01 24.38 -26.91
N LEU A 7 -20.15 23.06 -26.85
CA LEU A 7 -19.92 22.28 -25.63
C LEU A 7 -18.41 22.28 -25.38
N CYS A 8 -17.97 23.17 -24.49
CA CYS A 8 -16.57 23.26 -24.07
C CYS A 8 -16.30 22.09 -23.12
N THR A 9 -15.92 20.93 -23.66
CA THR A 9 -15.41 19.81 -22.85
C THR A 9 -14.09 20.27 -22.26
N LEU A 10 -14.12 20.63 -20.97
CA LEU A 10 -12.92 20.97 -20.21
C LEU A 10 -12.08 19.69 -20.11
N LEU A 11 -11.19 19.48 -21.08
CA LEU A 11 -10.13 18.49 -20.99
C LEU A 11 -9.18 18.99 -19.90
N LEU A 12 -9.38 18.53 -18.67
CA LEU A 12 -8.36 18.59 -17.63
C LEU A 12 -7.18 17.75 -18.13
N SER A 13 -6.29 18.40 -18.87
CA SER A 13 -4.98 17.87 -19.17
C SER A 13 -4.23 17.80 -17.84
N PHE A 14 -4.26 16.64 -17.18
CA PHE A 14 -3.33 16.32 -16.11
C PHE A 14 -1.92 16.40 -16.70
N SER A 15 -1.24 17.50 -16.42
CA SER A 15 0.17 17.68 -16.71
C SER A 15 0.98 16.67 -15.88
N GLY A 16 1.35 15.56 -16.51
CA GLY A 16 2.45 14.68 -16.13
C GLY A 16 2.31 13.95 -14.79
N PHE A 17 2.21 12.62 -14.84
CA PHE A 17 2.18 11.72 -13.69
C PHE A 17 3.48 11.75 -12.87
N SER A 18 3.69 12.84 -12.14
CA SER A 18 4.87 13.08 -11.31
C SER A 18 5.07 12.00 -10.24
N ALA A 19 3.96 11.45 -9.73
CA ALA A 19 3.98 10.37 -8.74
C ALA A 19 4.60 9.04 -9.23
N LEU A 20 4.86 8.89 -10.54
CA LEU A 20 5.54 7.71 -11.10
C LEU A 20 7.06 7.84 -11.12
N LEU A 21 7.58 9.00 -10.77
CA LEU A 21 8.99 9.31 -10.70
C LEU A 21 9.35 9.67 -9.25
N LEU A 22 10.18 8.83 -8.64
CA LEU A 22 10.59 9.01 -7.25
C LEU A 22 11.30 10.37 -7.04
N GLN A 23 11.96 10.90 -8.07
CA GLN A 23 12.66 12.19 -8.02
C GLN A 23 11.74 13.39 -7.91
N GLU A 24 10.46 13.25 -8.27
CA GLU A 24 9.53 14.37 -8.32
C GLU A 24 8.62 14.44 -7.08
N VAL A 25 8.87 13.58 -6.09
CA VAL A 25 8.09 13.56 -4.84
C VAL A 25 8.39 14.80 -4.01
N ASP A 26 7.34 15.57 -3.70
CA ASP A 26 7.41 16.59 -2.64
C ASP A 26 7.53 15.89 -1.28
N LEU A 27 8.77 15.80 -0.79
CA LEU A 27 9.12 15.10 0.45
C LEU A 27 8.52 15.75 1.70
N VAL A 28 8.29 17.07 1.68
CA VAL A 28 7.68 17.77 2.82
C VAL A 28 6.20 17.42 2.90
N TYR A 29 5.50 17.52 1.77
CA TYR A 29 4.09 17.15 1.70
C TYR A 29 3.89 15.65 1.98
N HIS A 30 4.70 14.78 1.37
CA HIS A 30 4.64 13.34 1.59
C HIS A 30 4.81 12.98 3.07
N ASN A 31 5.81 13.54 3.75
CA ASN A 31 6.03 13.31 5.18
C ASN A 31 4.82 13.72 6.03
N GLN A 32 4.27 14.91 5.79
CA GLN A 32 3.12 15.44 6.53
C GLN A 32 1.86 14.61 6.35
N CYS A 33 1.63 14.07 5.16
CA CYS A 33 0.50 13.21 4.87
C CYS A 33 0.69 11.80 5.43
N TYR A 34 1.85 11.17 5.18
CA TYR A 34 2.16 9.82 5.63
C TYR A 34 2.10 9.70 7.15
N ASN A 35 2.69 10.67 7.88
CA ASN A 35 2.70 10.65 9.34
C ASN A 35 1.32 10.89 9.98
N LYS A 36 0.30 11.27 9.20
CA LYS A 36 -1.10 11.39 9.68
C LYS A 36 -1.94 10.15 9.40
N LEU A 37 -1.39 9.15 8.70
CA LEU A 37 -2.12 7.92 8.39
C LEU A 37 -2.44 7.16 9.68
N PRO A 38 -3.59 6.47 9.72
CA PRO A 38 -4.05 5.75 10.90
C PRO A 38 -3.14 4.56 11.24
N SER A 39 -3.31 4.04 12.45
CA SER A 39 -2.80 2.72 12.79
C SER A 39 -3.48 1.64 11.93
N VAL A 40 -2.84 0.48 11.76
CA VAL A 40 -3.43 -0.64 10.99
C VAL A 40 -4.78 -1.08 11.56
N LYS A 41 -4.96 -1.02 12.88
CA LYS A 41 -6.22 -1.40 13.55
C LYS A 41 -7.33 -0.39 13.27
N GLU A 42 -7.06 0.91 13.35
CA GLU A 42 -8.04 1.93 12.97
C GLU A 42 -8.38 1.85 11.48
N ALA A 43 -7.38 1.64 10.62
CA ALA A 43 -7.60 1.48 9.19
C ALA A 43 -8.52 0.30 8.88
N ASP A 44 -8.28 -0.84 9.53
CA ASP A 44 -9.09 -2.04 9.41
C ASP A 44 -10.54 -1.81 9.88
N GLN A 45 -10.72 -1.24 11.07
CA GLN A 45 -12.04 -0.88 11.60
C GLN A 45 -12.81 0.05 10.67
N ASN A 46 -12.13 1.05 10.10
CA ASN A 46 -12.74 1.98 9.15
C ASN A 46 -13.15 1.29 7.85
N LEU A 47 -12.39 0.28 7.40
CA LEU A 47 -12.72 -0.50 6.21
C LEU A 47 -13.83 -1.53 6.49
N GLU A 48 -13.83 -2.20 7.65
CA GLU A 48 -14.87 -3.15 8.06
C GLU A 48 -16.25 -2.48 8.17
N ALA A 49 -16.29 -1.20 8.54
CA ALA A 49 -17.51 -0.40 8.53
C ALA A 49 -18.11 -0.20 7.12
N ARG A 50 -17.40 -0.55 6.05
CA ARG A 50 -17.80 -0.38 4.65
C ARG A 50 -18.37 -1.67 4.06
N SER A 51 -19.69 -1.83 4.17
CA SER A 51 -20.41 -2.95 3.56
C SER A 51 -20.32 -3.01 2.02
N ASP A 52 -19.96 -1.90 1.38
CA ASP A 52 -19.80 -1.78 -0.07
C ASP A 52 -18.40 -2.17 -0.57
N PHE A 53 -17.45 -2.49 0.31
CA PHE A 53 -16.05 -2.73 -0.06
C PHE A 53 -15.88 -3.88 -1.04
N GLN A 54 -16.55 -5.01 -0.84
CA GLN A 54 -16.42 -6.18 -1.75
C GLN A 54 -16.88 -5.87 -3.18
N ASN A 55 -17.97 -5.12 -3.32
CA ASN A 55 -18.46 -4.68 -4.63
C ASN A 55 -17.51 -3.66 -5.27
N PHE A 56 -16.94 -2.76 -4.48
CA PHE A 56 -15.92 -1.83 -4.93
C PHE A 56 -14.64 -2.56 -5.40
N LEU A 57 -14.15 -3.52 -4.61
CA LEU A 57 -12.97 -4.33 -4.94
C LEU A 57 -13.15 -5.07 -6.27
N LYS A 58 -14.33 -5.67 -6.48
CA LYS A 58 -14.67 -6.31 -7.76
C LYS A 58 -14.58 -5.33 -8.93
N LYS A 59 -15.17 -4.14 -8.82
CA LYS A 59 -15.11 -3.11 -9.86
C LYS A 59 -13.68 -2.62 -10.11
N ALA A 60 -12.87 -2.50 -9.07
CA ALA A 60 -11.46 -2.13 -9.21
C ALA A 60 -10.69 -3.20 -9.99
N GLY A 61 -10.95 -4.49 -9.70
CA GLY A 61 -10.43 -5.61 -10.48
C GLY A 61 -10.88 -5.59 -11.95
N GLU A 62 -12.15 -5.29 -12.23
CA GLU A 62 -12.66 -5.13 -13.59
C GLU A 62 -11.93 -4.02 -14.36
N VAL A 63 -11.65 -2.89 -13.70
CA VAL A 63 -10.83 -1.80 -14.27
C VAL A 63 -9.39 -2.27 -14.51
N ALA A 64 -8.75 -2.96 -13.57
CA ALA A 64 -7.39 -3.46 -13.79
C ALA A 64 -7.31 -4.47 -14.95
N ASN A 65 -8.30 -5.36 -15.05
CA ASN A 65 -8.39 -6.37 -16.09
C ASN A 65 -8.61 -5.77 -17.49
N SER A 66 -9.42 -4.71 -17.62
CA SER A 66 -9.64 -4.05 -18.92
C SER A 66 -8.38 -3.44 -19.53
N TYR A 67 -7.36 -3.20 -18.69
CA TYR A 67 -6.04 -2.70 -19.08
C TYR A 67 -4.93 -3.78 -19.05
N GLY A 68 -5.25 -5.04 -18.72
CA GLY A 68 -4.28 -6.14 -18.62
C GLY A 68 -3.27 -5.98 -17.48
N LEU A 69 -3.70 -5.40 -16.36
CA LEU A 69 -2.86 -5.09 -15.20
C LEU A 69 -3.16 -5.94 -13.95
N GLN A 70 -4.15 -6.82 -14.01
CA GLN A 70 -4.65 -7.59 -12.87
C GLN A 70 -3.59 -8.48 -12.21
N ASP A 71 -2.64 -9.00 -12.99
CA ASP A 71 -1.54 -9.85 -12.49
C ASP A 71 -0.44 -9.06 -11.76
N TYR A 72 -0.47 -7.72 -11.85
CA TYR A 72 0.53 -6.83 -11.24
C TYR A 72 -0.03 -6.07 -10.05
N LEU A 73 -1.31 -5.70 -10.12
CA LEU A 73 -1.89 -4.71 -9.25
C LEU A 73 -2.86 -5.31 -8.23
N GLY A 74 -3.07 -4.54 -7.17
CA GLY A 74 -4.13 -4.76 -6.21
C GLY A 74 -4.37 -3.50 -5.40
N LEU A 75 -5.11 -3.67 -4.31
CA LEU A 75 -5.34 -2.64 -3.32
C LEU A 75 -4.60 -2.99 -2.03
N ARG A 76 -4.11 -1.95 -1.33
CA ARG A 76 -3.50 -2.06 -0.01
C ARG A 76 -4.22 -1.15 0.97
N LEU A 77 -4.43 -1.62 2.20
CA LEU A 77 -5.01 -0.85 3.29
C LEU A 77 -4.07 0.30 3.64
N ILE A 78 -4.58 1.53 3.64
CA ILE A 78 -3.79 2.71 4.00
C ILE A 78 -3.58 2.73 5.51
N HIS A 79 -2.34 2.55 5.94
CA HIS A 79 -1.94 2.66 7.34
C HIS A 79 -0.46 3.06 7.45
N ARG A 80 -0.07 3.53 8.63
CA ARG A 80 1.33 3.89 8.94
C ARG A 80 2.04 2.73 9.63
N HIS A 81 3.26 2.41 9.17
CA HIS A 81 4.15 1.49 9.89
C HIS A 81 4.94 2.22 10.98
N PHE A 82 5.63 3.31 10.59
CA PHE A 82 6.52 4.10 11.44
C PHE A 82 6.44 5.59 11.08
N ASP A 83 6.97 6.45 11.94
CA ASP A 83 7.11 7.87 11.59
C ASP A 83 8.26 8.07 10.61
N LEU A 84 7.99 8.81 9.54
CA LEU A 84 9.03 9.30 8.64
C LEU A 84 9.65 10.57 9.22
N ARG A 85 10.98 10.68 9.14
CA ARG A 85 11.69 11.97 9.28
C ARG A 85 11.55 12.77 7.98
N PRO A 86 11.87 14.08 8.00
CA PRO A 86 11.95 14.86 6.77
C PRO A 86 12.86 14.17 5.75
N SER A 87 12.43 14.17 4.49
CA SER A 87 13.16 13.56 3.35
C SER A 87 13.31 12.04 3.38
N GLN A 88 12.54 11.34 4.22
CA GLN A 88 12.43 9.89 4.18
C GLN A 88 11.20 9.43 3.42
N VAL A 89 11.29 8.20 2.90
CA VAL A 89 10.21 7.41 2.32
C VAL A 89 10.29 5.99 2.88
N MET A 90 9.19 5.26 2.84
CA MET A 90 9.21 3.82 3.14
C MET A 90 9.80 3.04 1.96
N VAL A 91 10.83 2.23 2.23
CA VAL A 91 11.47 1.38 1.22
C VAL A 91 11.39 -0.06 1.69
N GLU A 92 10.74 -0.89 0.88
CA GLU A 92 10.73 -2.34 1.00
C GLU A 92 11.89 -2.96 0.21
N ILE A 93 12.69 -3.79 0.87
CA ILE A 93 13.80 -4.52 0.27
C ILE A 93 13.68 -6.01 0.52
N PHE A 94 14.15 -6.84 -0.41
CA PHE A 94 14.32 -8.27 -0.14
C PHE A 94 15.62 -8.50 0.63
N ASP A 95 15.54 -9.22 1.74
CA ASP A 95 16.69 -9.62 2.57
C ASP A 95 16.31 -10.85 3.42
N GLN A 96 17.16 -11.25 4.35
CA GLN A 96 16.87 -12.28 5.34
C GLN A 96 16.59 -11.68 6.72
N TYR A 97 15.55 -12.18 7.38
CA TYR A 97 15.31 -11.95 8.81
C TYR A 97 15.27 -13.31 9.50
N GLU A 98 16.09 -13.49 10.54
CA GLU A 98 16.24 -14.78 11.26
C GLU A 98 16.53 -15.98 10.34
N ASN A 99 17.32 -15.77 9.28
CA ASN A 99 17.64 -16.74 8.22
C ASN A 99 16.44 -17.15 7.34
N THR A 100 15.35 -16.39 7.37
CA THR A 100 14.17 -16.61 6.52
C THR A 100 14.09 -15.50 5.45
N PRO A 101 13.92 -15.85 4.16
CA PRO A 101 13.67 -14.88 3.10
C PRO A 101 12.49 -13.97 3.44
N SER A 102 12.70 -12.66 3.36
CA SER A 102 11.76 -11.66 3.84
C SER A 102 11.75 -10.42 2.95
N LEU A 103 10.61 -9.75 2.88
CA LEU A 103 10.55 -8.36 2.43
C LEU A 103 10.54 -7.47 3.67
N ILE A 104 11.51 -6.56 3.77
CA ILE A 104 11.74 -5.70 4.93
C ILE A 104 11.49 -4.25 4.51
N THR A 105 10.45 -3.65 5.09
CA THR A 105 10.06 -2.25 4.85
C THR A 105 10.55 -1.36 5.99
N THR A 106 11.36 -0.35 5.65
CA THR A 106 11.97 0.58 6.63
C THR A 106 11.92 2.02 6.13
N PRO A 107 11.91 3.03 7.03
CA PRO A 107 12.17 4.41 6.66
C PRO A 107 13.59 4.55 6.09
N SER A 108 13.71 5.14 4.90
CA SER A 108 15.00 5.41 4.26
C SER A 108 15.02 6.82 3.69
N SER A 109 16.18 7.48 3.76
CA SER A 109 16.39 8.73 3.03
C SER A 109 16.17 8.53 1.53
N MET A 110 15.67 9.56 0.85
CA MET A 110 15.47 9.55 -0.60
C MET A 110 16.75 9.18 -1.38
N GLU A 111 17.91 9.70 -0.98
CA GLU A 111 19.21 9.37 -1.60
C GLU A 111 19.48 7.86 -1.56
N ARG A 112 19.46 7.27 -0.36
CA ARG A 112 19.61 5.81 -0.19
C ARG A 112 18.54 5.00 -0.93
N ALA A 113 17.30 5.48 -1.02
CA ALA A 113 16.25 4.82 -1.79
C ALA A 113 16.64 4.77 -3.29
N HIS A 114 17.17 5.87 -3.83
CA HIS A 114 17.70 5.92 -5.19
C HIS A 114 18.91 5.01 -5.41
N GLU A 115 19.88 5.01 -4.49
CA GLU A 115 21.07 4.15 -4.56
C GLU A 115 20.71 2.66 -4.62
N LYS A 116 19.67 2.26 -3.88
CA LYS A 116 19.14 0.90 -3.89
C LYS A 116 18.28 0.57 -5.11
N GLY A 117 18.03 1.54 -5.99
CA GLY A 117 17.16 1.37 -7.15
C GLY A 117 15.68 1.17 -6.78
N ALA A 118 15.23 1.76 -5.67
CA ALA A 118 13.84 1.73 -5.26
C ALA A 118 12.95 2.45 -6.29
N VAL A 119 11.77 1.90 -6.50
CA VAL A 119 10.74 2.46 -7.37
C VAL A 119 9.43 2.64 -6.60
N PRO A 120 8.59 3.63 -6.97
CA PRO A 120 7.23 3.73 -6.44
C PRO A 120 6.48 2.40 -6.61
N SER A 121 5.88 1.90 -5.52
CA SER A 121 5.15 0.62 -5.51
C SER A 121 3.70 0.77 -5.07
N SER A 122 3.33 1.88 -4.42
CA SER A 122 1.94 2.16 -4.06
C SER A 122 1.62 3.65 -3.98
N TRP A 123 0.33 3.99 -4.17
CA TRP A 123 -0.15 5.37 -4.27
C TRP A 123 -1.52 5.56 -3.61
N ILE A 124 -1.66 6.68 -2.91
CA ILE A 124 -2.92 7.16 -2.34
C ILE A 124 -3.51 8.19 -3.29
N PHE A 125 -4.77 8.02 -3.70
CA PHE A 125 -5.43 8.97 -4.59
C PHE A 125 -5.98 10.16 -3.82
N THR A 126 -5.30 11.31 -3.88
CA THR A 126 -5.80 12.55 -3.26
C THR A 126 -6.67 13.36 -4.23
N ASP A 127 -7.28 14.44 -3.75
CA ASP A 127 -8.09 15.34 -4.57
C ASP A 127 -7.33 15.92 -5.77
N SER A 128 -6.06 16.29 -5.57
CA SER A 128 -5.23 16.91 -6.59
C SER A 128 -4.53 15.86 -7.46
N ASN A 129 -3.70 15.00 -6.87
CA ASN A 129 -2.89 14.02 -7.57
C ASN A 129 -2.68 12.75 -6.73
N PRO A 130 -2.34 11.60 -7.36
CA PRO A 130 -1.82 10.47 -6.61
C PRO A 130 -0.59 10.88 -5.78
N MET A 131 -0.58 10.54 -4.51
CA MET A 131 0.54 10.71 -3.60
C MET A 131 1.30 9.39 -3.50
N LEU A 132 2.62 9.42 -3.55
CA LEU A 132 3.45 8.25 -3.22
C LEU A 132 3.08 7.75 -1.82
N PHE A 133 2.84 6.45 -1.70
CA PHE A 133 2.64 5.80 -0.40
C PHE A 133 3.91 5.08 0.04
N GLU A 134 4.35 4.08 -0.73
CA GLU A 134 5.56 3.32 -0.44
C GLU A 134 6.36 3.01 -1.71
N THR A 135 7.62 2.59 -1.51
CA THR A 135 8.54 2.18 -2.56
C THR A 135 9.04 0.76 -2.32
N SER A 136 9.50 0.09 -3.38
CA SER A 136 10.09 -1.25 -3.30
C SER A 136 11.28 -1.36 -4.24
N THR A 137 12.22 -2.25 -3.89
CA THR A 137 13.32 -2.64 -4.78
C THR A 137 13.06 -3.95 -5.52
N ASP A 138 11.90 -4.59 -5.31
CA ASP A 138 11.55 -5.85 -5.97
C ASP A 138 11.37 -5.67 -7.50
N ASP A 139 11.85 -6.63 -8.28
CA ASP A 139 11.74 -6.59 -9.74
C ASP A 139 10.28 -6.62 -10.23
N GLY A 140 9.38 -7.25 -9.48
CA GLY A 140 7.94 -7.24 -9.75
C GLY A 140 7.36 -5.84 -9.65
N ALA A 141 7.79 -5.04 -8.67
CA ALA A 141 7.42 -3.63 -8.55
C ALA A 141 7.92 -2.81 -9.76
N ARG A 142 9.16 -3.05 -10.22
CA ARG A 142 9.72 -2.38 -11.41
C ARG A 142 8.93 -2.71 -12.68
N LYS A 143 8.67 -3.99 -12.93
CA LYS A 143 7.89 -4.45 -14.10
C LYS A 143 6.47 -3.88 -14.06
N GLY A 144 5.81 -3.90 -12.90
CA GLY A 144 4.47 -3.34 -12.74
C GLY A 144 4.43 -1.83 -13.00
N LEU A 145 5.44 -1.09 -12.55
CA LEU A 145 5.55 0.34 -12.77
C LEU A 145 5.74 0.67 -14.26
N GLU A 146 6.56 -0.11 -14.97
CA GLU A 146 6.72 0.03 -16.43
C GLU A 146 5.41 -0.22 -17.17
N LYS A 147 4.61 -1.22 -16.76
CA LYS A 147 3.28 -1.44 -17.34
C LYS A 147 2.36 -0.25 -17.09
N LEU A 148 2.28 0.23 -15.84
CA LEU A 148 1.46 1.38 -15.44
C LEU A 148 1.78 2.66 -16.23
N ARG A 149 3.07 2.92 -16.51
CA ARG A 149 3.50 4.09 -17.30
C ARG A 149 2.94 4.08 -18.73
N ASN A 150 2.64 2.91 -19.27
CA ASN A 150 2.14 2.74 -20.64
C ASN A 150 0.60 2.79 -20.75
N VAL A 151 -0.12 2.97 -19.64
CA VAL A 151 -1.60 3.02 -19.62
C VAL A 151 -2.13 4.23 -18.84
N PRO A 152 -1.89 5.48 -19.29
CA PRO A 152 -2.29 6.67 -18.54
C PRO A 152 -3.80 6.78 -18.26
N ASN A 153 -4.65 6.19 -19.09
CA ASN A 153 -6.11 6.21 -18.88
C ASN A 153 -6.56 5.33 -17.70
N PHE A 154 -5.81 4.26 -17.38
CA PHE A 154 -6.09 3.41 -16.23
C PHE A 154 -6.09 4.23 -14.93
N TRP A 155 -5.12 5.13 -14.77
CA TRP A 155 -5.02 5.99 -13.60
C TRP A 155 -6.25 6.87 -13.40
N ASN A 156 -6.76 7.45 -14.48
CA ASN A 156 -7.94 8.30 -14.43
C ASN A 156 -9.18 7.48 -14.05
N GLU A 157 -9.35 6.31 -14.64
CA GLU A 157 -10.49 5.43 -14.31
C GLU A 157 -10.43 4.94 -12.87
N MET A 158 -9.26 4.50 -12.40
CA MET A 158 -9.06 4.05 -11.03
C MET A 158 -9.26 5.19 -10.02
N ALA A 159 -8.72 6.38 -10.30
CA ALA A 159 -8.93 7.57 -9.47
C ALA A 159 -10.41 7.94 -9.37
N VAL A 160 -11.13 7.94 -10.49
CA VAL A 160 -12.57 8.22 -10.53
C VAL A 160 -13.33 7.17 -9.73
N LEU A 161 -12.99 5.88 -9.90
CA LEU A 161 -13.64 4.81 -9.17
C LEU A 161 -13.44 4.95 -7.65
N ILE A 162 -12.21 5.17 -7.20
CA ILE A 162 -11.89 5.33 -5.77
C ILE A 162 -12.62 6.52 -5.17
N LYS A 163 -12.56 7.69 -5.83
CA LYS A 163 -13.22 8.92 -5.35
C LYS A 163 -14.75 8.79 -5.35
N LYS A 164 -15.33 8.26 -6.42
CA LYS A 164 -16.80 8.09 -6.53
C LYS A 164 -17.37 7.20 -5.44
N ASN A 165 -16.60 6.23 -4.96
CA ASN A 165 -17.02 5.31 -3.91
C ASN A 165 -16.44 5.70 -2.53
N ASN A 166 -15.83 6.88 -2.37
CA ASN A 166 -15.26 7.38 -1.11
C ASN A 166 -14.27 6.40 -0.46
N PHE A 167 -13.36 5.81 -1.23
CA PHE A 167 -12.33 4.88 -0.73
C PHE A 167 -10.92 5.49 -0.65
N GLN A 168 -10.76 6.79 -0.97
CA GLN A 168 -9.45 7.46 -1.05
C GLN A 168 -8.64 7.45 0.25
N ASP A 169 -9.31 7.42 1.40
CA ASP A 169 -8.66 7.42 2.72
C ASP A 169 -8.52 6.00 3.31
N LEU A 170 -8.99 4.98 2.59
CA LEU A 170 -9.03 3.59 3.05
C LEU A 170 -8.06 2.68 2.30
N VAL A 171 -7.94 2.85 0.98
CA VAL A 171 -7.11 1.98 0.13
C VAL A 171 -6.22 2.75 -0.81
N ALA A 172 -4.99 2.26 -0.94
CA ALA A 172 -4.03 2.65 -1.94
C ALA A 172 -4.05 1.66 -3.10
N LEU A 173 -3.76 2.14 -4.31
CA LEU A 173 -3.39 1.26 -5.41
C LEU A 173 -1.95 0.81 -5.20
N ALA A 174 -1.67 -0.49 -5.34
CA ALA A 174 -0.36 -1.05 -5.13
C ALA A 174 0.03 -2.04 -6.23
N ILE A 175 1.33 -2.12 -6.52
CA ILE A 175 1.92 -3.22 -7.28
C ILE A 175 2.20 -4.33 -6.27
N LEU A 176 1.45 -5.42 -6.35
CA LEU A 176 1.54 -6.55 -5.43
C LEU A 176 2.36 -7.72 -6.00
N LYS A 177 2.69 -7.70 -7.30
CA LYS A 177 3.55 -8.73 -7.91
C LYS A 177 4.92 -8.71 -7.26
N ARG A 178 5.36 -9.90 -6.83
CA ARG A 178 6.68 -10.16 -6.25
C ARG A 178 7.46 -11.11 -7.15
N GLU A 179 8.76 -10.87 -7.25
CA GLU A 179 9.71 -11.77 -7.93
C GLU A 179 10.71 -12.39 -6.94
N SER A 180 10.96 -11.71 -5.80
CA SER A 180 11.94 -12.17 -4.81
C SER A 180 11.37 -13.09 -3.72
N LEU A 181 10.08 -12.96 -3.41
CA LEU A 181 9.39 -13.77 -2.40
C LEU A 181 8.10 -14.34 -3.00
N ILE A 182 8.13 -15.57 -3.50
CA ILE A 182 7.03 -16.20 -4.23
C ILE A 182 6.51 -17.40 -3.43
N PRO A 183 5.19 -17.49 -3.15
CA PRO A 183 4.56 -18.66 -2.56
C PRO A 183 4.85 -19.92 -3.39
N LEU A 184 5.22 -21.00 -2.72
CA LEU A 184 5.43 -22.32 -3.35
C LEU A 184 4.12 -23.11 -3.48
N SER A 185 3.04 -22.64 -2.85
CA SER A 185 1.72 -23.24 -2.88
C SER A 185 0.64 -22.21 -2.55
N THR A 186 -0.61 -22.54 -2.87
CA THR A 186 -1.80 -21.75 -2.53
C THR A 186 -2.10 -21.68 -1.03
N GLU A 187 -1.50 -22.59 -0.25
CA GLU A 187 -1.63 -22.59 1.22
C GLU A 187 -0.69 -21.58 1.88
N GLN A 188 0.29 -21.06 1.15
CA GLN A 188 1.17 -20.01 1.66
C GLN A 188 0.59 -18.63 1.41
N ILE A 189 0.69 -17.77 2.42
CA ILE A 189 0.29 -16.37 2.36
C ILE A 189 1.44 -15.48 2.80
N TYR A 190 1.35 -14.20 2.47
CA TYR A 190 2.24 -13.19 3.02
C TYR A 190 1.76 -12.80 4.42
N MET A 191 2.62 -12.96 5.41
CA MET A 191 2.39 -12.52 6.79
C MET A 191 3.33 -11.37 7.12
N GLU A 192 2.74 -10.23 7.45
CA GLU A 192 3.43 -9.00 7.85
C GLU A 192 3.47 -8.86 9.38
N ARG A 193 4.66 -8.54 9.91
CA ARG A 193 4.90 -8.22 11.32
C ARG A 193 5.69 -6.93 11.46
N ASN A 194 5.17 -6.02 12.26
CA ASN A 194 5.88 -4.78 12.61
C ASN A 194 6.77 -4.99 13.83
N TYR A 195 8.01 -4.50 13.77
CA TYR A 195 8.98 -4.57 14.86
C TYR A 195 9.42 -3.15 15.25
N GLY A 196 8.71 -2.54 16.22
CA GLY A 196 8.95 -1.14 16.62
C GLY A 196 10.38 -0.83 17.03
N ARG A 197 11.09 -1.78 17.67
CA ARG A 197 12.51 -1.60 18.05
C ARG A 197 13.46 -1.53 16.86
N LEU A 198 13.06 -2.11 15.73
CA LEU A 198 13.86 -2.16 14.51
C LEU A 198 13.43 -1.07 13.51
N GLU A 199 12.31 -0.38 13.77
CA GLU A 199 11.63 0.48 12.78
C GLU A 199 11.42 -0.25 11.43
N SER A 200 11.10 -1.55 11.50
CA SER A 200 10.97 -2.43 10.35
C SER A 200 9.63 -3.16 10.34
N SER A 201 8.96 -3.18 9.18
CA SER A 201 7.90 -4.14 8.88
C SER A 201 8.49 -5.29 8.08
N ILE A 202 8.19 -6.53 8.46
CA ILE A 202 8.78 -7.73 7.87
C ILE A 202 7.67 -8.61 7.36
N VAL A 203 7.70 -8.89 6.06
CA VAL A 203 6.79 -9.80 5.38
C VAL A 203 7.52 -11.10 5.06
N GLN A 204 6.94 -12.21 5.50
CA GLN A 204 7.43 -13.57 5.25
C GLN A 204 6.29 -14.45 4.70
N LEU A 205 6.65 -15.59 4.11
CA LEU A 205 5.67 -16.59 3.69
C LEU A 205 5.32 -17.51 4.85
N GLU A 206 4.02 -17.70 5.10
CA GLU A 206 3.52 -18.61 6.13
C GLU A 206 2.38 -19.48 5.61
N ASN A 207 2.25 -20.67 6.16
CA ASN A 207 1.08 -21.51 5.87
C ASN A 207 -0.17 -20.90 6.50
N ARG A 208 -1.28 -20.93 5.77
CA ARG A 208 -2.57 -20.38 6.19
C ARG A 208 -3.06 -20.97 7.53
N GLU A 209 -2.74 -22.22 7.82
CA GLU A 209 -3.05 -22.87 9.10
C GLU A 209 -2.33 -22.23 10.31
N GLY A 210 -1.20 -21.57 10.08
CA GLY A 210 -0.43 -20.86 11.12
C GLY A 210 -0.93 -19.44 11.39
N VAL A 211 -1.94 -18.98 10.64
CA VAL A 211 -2.48 -17.63 10.76
C VAL A 211 -3.29 -17.52 12.04
N VAL A 212 -2.90 -16.58 12.89
CA VAL A 212 -3.60 -16.30 14.15
C VAL A 212 -4.91 -15.54 13.92
N ASP A 213 -5.90 -15.79 14.78
CA ASP A 213 -7.27 -15.24 14.70
C ASP A 213 -7.36 -13.70 14.70
N GLN A 214 -6.29 -13.00 15.07
CA GLN A 214 -6.25 -11.53 15.12
C GLN A 214 -5.39 -10.92 14.00
N SER A 215 -5.26 -11.62 12.87
CA SER A 215 -4.62 -11.05 11.69
C SER A 215 -5.59 -10.17 10.90
N ILE A 216 -5.10 -9.03 10.45
CA ILE A 216 -5.79 -8.02 9.65
C ILE A 216 -5.41 -8.23 8.19
N ARG A 217 -6.38 -8.26 7.28
CA ARG A 217 -6.06 -8.31 5.85
C ARG A 217 -5.64 -6.92 5.38
N THR A 218 -4.42 -6.78 4.86
CA THR A 218 -3.88 -5.49 4.41
C THR A 218 -3.72 -5.36 2.91
N SER A 219 -3.81 -6.45 2.14
CA SER A 219 -3.73 -6.39 0.67
C SER A 219 -4.71 -7.33 -0.03
N TRP A 220 -5.18 -6.90 -1.20
CA TRP A 220 -6.09 -7.63 -2.09
C TRP A 220 -5.58 -7.54 -3.52
N ALA A 221 -5.03 -8.63 -4.05
CA ALA A 221 -4.71 -8.74 -5.48
C ALA A 221 -5.98 -8.81 -6.34
N PHE A 222 -5.88 -8.37 -7.60
CA PHE A 222 -6.99 -8.45 -8.54
C PHE A 222 -7.05 -9.76 -9.32
N ASP A 223 -5.95 -10.51 -9.38
CA ASP A 223 -5.92 -11.86 -9.91
C ASP A 223 -6.57 -12.83 -8.91
N GLU A 224 -7.40 -13.75 -9.41
CA GLU A 224 -8.04 -14.81 -8.63
C GLU A 224 -7.02 -15.83 -8.09
N THR A 225 -5.79 -15.83 -8.59
CA THR A 225 -4.82 -16.90 -8.34
C THR A 225 -3.70 -16.63 -7.33
N ASP A 226 -3.41 -15.38 -6.93
CA ASP A 226 -2.25 -15.11 -6.04
C ASP A 226 -2.42 -13.90 -5.10
N GLY A 227 -2.04 -14.06 -3.82
CA GLY A 227 -1.54 -12.96 -2.99
C GLY A 227 -2.56 -12.21 -2.11
N VAL A 228 -3.04 -12.86 -1.05
CA VAL A 228 -3.58 -12.14 0.12
C VAL A 228 -2.41 -11.85 1.06
N CYS A 229 -2.21 -10.58 1.42
CA CYS A 229 -1.32 -10.19 2.51
C CYS A 229 -2.13 -10.00 3.79
N MET A 230 -1.71 -10.69 4.85
CA MET A 230 -2.26 -10.57 6.20
C MET A 230 -1.20 -9.92 7.09
N CYS A 231 -1.62 -9.06 8.00
CA CYS A 231 -0.78 -8.38 8.97
C CYS A 231 -1.23 -8.81 10.37
N SER A 232 -0.33 -9.32 11.20
CA SER A 232 -0.71 -9.74 12.56
C SER A 232 -0.80 -8.54 13.51
N SER A 233 -2.01 -8.23 13.98
CA SER A 233 -2.23 -7.07 14.87
C SER A 233 -1.50 -7.18 16.22
N HIS A 234 -1.18 -8.40 16.69
CA HIS A 234 -0.43 -8.62 17.94
C HIS A 234 1.01 -8.07 17.91
N TYR A 235 1.61 -8.01 16.72
CA TYR A 235 2.95 -7.44 16.55
C TYR A 235 2.88 -5.98 16.08
N CYS A 236 1.70 -5.53 15.66
CA CYS A 236 1.39 -4.11 15.45
C CYS A 236 1.08 -3.37 16.76
N HIS A 237 1.68 -3.79 17.87
CA HIS A 237 1.66 -3.00 19.10
C HIS A 237 2.45 -1.72 18.85
N SER A 238 1.72 -0.65 18.54
CA SER A 238 2.06 0.66 19.06
C SER A 238 2.14 0.50 20.57
N ARG A 239 3.35 0.50 21.12
CA ARG A 239 3.50 0.76 22.54
C ARG A 239 3.32 2.25 22.73
N ASP A 240 2.10 2.63 23.12
CA ASP A 240 1.97 3.36 24.39
C ASP A 240 2.85 2.63 25.40
N ASP A 241 3.95 3.27 25.82
CA ASP A 241 4.80 2.99 26.98
C ASP A 241 5.93 4.05 26.92
N GLY A 242 5.67 5.32 27.20
CA GLY A 242 4.93 5.71 28.38
C GLY A 242 5.67 5.18 29.60
N ASP A 243 6.70 5.91 30.00
CA ASP A 243 7.39 5.78 31.27
C ASP A 243 6.40 5.56 32.42
N HIS A 244 6.17 4.31 32.83
CA HIS A 244 5.51 4.00 34.10
C HIS A 244 6.18 2.83 34.81
N THR A 245 7.04 3.21 35.73
CA THR A 245 7.32 2.45 36.94
C THR A 245 6.03 1.93 37.62
N ARG A 246 6.08 0.65 38.01
CA ARG A 246 5.43 0.03 39.19
C ARG A 246 3.93 -0.31 39.18
N ASN A 247 3.73 -1.62 39.41
CA ASN A 247 2.76 -2.28 40.30
C ASN A 247 1.27 -2.33 39.89
N GLY A 248 0.77 -3.57 39.72
CA GLY A 248 -0.42 -3.99 40.45
C GLY A 248 -1.51 -4.75 39.70
N VAL A 249 -1.55 -6.06 39.99
CA VAL A 249 -2.75 -6.90 40.26
C VAL A 249 -3.66 -7.33 39.09
N HIS A 250 -3.76 -8.67 38.98
CA HIS A 250 -4.78 -9.50 38.33
C HIS A 250 -6.24 -9.01 38.48
N ILE A 251 -7.12 -9.45 37.57
CA ILE A 251 -8.34 -10.24 37.87
C ILE A 251 -8.86 -10.88 36.57
N GLU A 252 -9.19 -12.17 36.68
CA GLU A 252 -9.91 -12.99 35.71
C GLU A 252 -11.42 -12.71 35.76
N TYR A 253 -12.11 -12.90 34.64
CA TYR A 253 -13.49 -13.40 34.60
C TYR A 253 -13.60 -14.47 33.52
#